data_AF-A0A183PDG8-F1
#
_entry.id   AF-A0A183PDG8-F1
#
_cell.length_a   1.000
_cell.length_b   1.000
_cell.length_c   1.000
_cell.angle_alpha   90.00
_cell.angle_beta   90.00
_cell.angle_gamma   90.00
#
_symmetry.space_group_name_H-M   'P 1'
#
loop_
_entity.id
_entity.type
_entity.pdbx_description
1 polymer ?
#
loop_
_entity_poly.entity_id
_entity_poly.type
_entity_poly.pdbx_seq_one_letter_code
_entity_poly.pdbx_strand_id
1 'polypeptide(L)'
;MALILTIKVVKSQLKSLYTQAISEAEHQKATLMAALEKVSEIRALEYKLRTHVGPKSFRRGVLMSVLQENAKSIPLWIGKPGESPPALCGATGPSANIPADPGDHVAALVPEPDVAAAACNLSEGCILAEVVSYNPDKEIYEVEDVDAEEGKM
;
A
#
# COMPACT_ATOMS: atom_id res chain seq x y z
N MET A 1 -36.60 47.59 18.57
CA MET A 1 -37.60 46.58 18.15
C MET A 1 -36.83 45.45 17.46
N ALA A 2 -36.44 44.42 18.21
CA ALA A 2 -35.65 43.32 17.68
C ALA A 2 -36.59 42.27 17.06
N LEU A 3 -36.52 42.07 15.74
CA LEU A 3 -37.17 40.94 15.08
C LEU A 3 -36.41 39.66 15.46
N ILE A 4 -36.99 38.86 16.35
CA ILE A 4 -36.56 37.48 16.57
C ILE A 4 -37.10 36.66 15.39
N LEU A 5 -36.26 36.40 14.39
CA LEU A 5 -36.54 35.43 13.33
C LEU A 5 -36.56 34.03 13.94
N THR A 6 -37.76 33.54 14.23
CA THR A 6 -37.98 32.14 14.62
C THR A 6 -38.02 31.29 13.35
N ILE A 7 -36.90 30.66 13.02
CA ILE A 7 -36.82 29.67 11.94
C ILE A 7 -37.59 28.42 12.39
N LYS A 8 -38.81 28.23 11.88
CA LYS A 8 -39.55 26.97 12.03
C LYS A 8 -38.94 25.94 11.08
N VAL A 9 -38.08 25.07 11.61
CA VAL A 9 -37.58 23.91 10.86
C VAL A 9 -38.66 22.82 10.84
N VAL A 10 -39.11 22.46 9.63
CA VAL A 10 -40.09 21.38 9.47
C VAL A 10 -39.37 20.03 9.59
N LYS A 11 -39.69 19.27 10.64
CA LYS A 11 -39.05 17.98 10.97
C LYS A 11 -38.97 16.99 9.80
N SER A 12 -39.98 16.96 8.92
CA SER A 12 -39.99 16.08 7.74
C SER A 12 -38.98 16.52 6.67
N GLN A 13 -38.87 17.84 6.41
CA GLN A 13 -37.87 18.38 5.50
C GLN A 13 -36.46 18.11 6.00
N LEU A 14 -36.22 18.31 7.30
CA LEU A 14 -34.91 18.03 7.90
C LEU A 14 -34.53 16.55 7.78
N LYS A 15 -35.47 15.63 8.05
CA LYS A 15 -35.25 14.18 7.85
C LYS A 15 -34.90 13.86 6.39
N SER A 16 -35.62 14.44 5.43
CA SER A 16 -35.37 14.24 4.00
C SER A 16 -33.96 14.69 3.60
N LEU A 17 -33.51 15.84 4.11
CA LEU A 17 -32.17 16.35 3.85
C LEU A 17 -31.08 15.41 4.40
N TYR A 18 -31.26 14.90 5.62
CA TYR A 18 -30.32 13.92 6.19
C TYR A 18 -30.28 12.62 5.39
N THR A 19 -31.44 12.07 5.01
CA THR A 19 -31.48 10.84 4.20
C THR A 19 -30.80 11.03 2.84
N GLN A 20 -30.99 12.20 2.21
CA GLN A 20 -30.34 12.52 0.94
C GLN A 20 -28.83 12.67 1.12
N ALA A 21 -28.38 13.37 2.17
CA ALA A 21 -26.96 13.56 2.46
C ALA A 21 -26.23 12.23 2.75
N ILE A 22 -26.88 11.32 3.49
CA ILE A 22 -26.34 9.98 3.75
C ILE A 22 -26.23 9.19 2.45
N SER A 23 -27.30 9.15 1.65
CA SER A 23 -27.31 8.44 0.36
C SER A 23 -26.24 8.97 -0.59
N GLU A 24 -26.02 10.29 -0.64
CA GLU A 24 -24.98 10.91 -1.47
C GLU A 24 -23.58 10.53 -0.98
N ALA A 25 -23.35 10.58 0.34
CA ALA A 25 -22.06 10.18 0.92
C ALA A 25 -21.75 8.69 0.66
N GLU A 26 -22.75 7.82 0.76
CA GLU A 26 -22.62 6.39 0.43
C GLU A 26 -22.28 6.18 -1.06
N HIS A 27 -22.93 6.93 -1.95
CA HIS A 27 -22.64 6.87 -3.39
C HIS A 27 -21.22 7.35 -3.72
N GLN A 28 -20.80 8.47 -3.12
CA GLN A 28 -19.44 8.99 -3.29
C GLN A 28 -18.39 8.01 -2.76
N LYS A 29 -18.64 7.41 -1.58
CA LYS A 29 -17.79 6.36 -1.03
C LYS A 29 -17.66 5.18 -2.01
N ALA A 30 -18.78 4.68 -2.53
CA ALA A 30 -18.77 3.56 -3.47
C ALA A 30 -17.97 3.87 -4.73
N THR A 31 -18.10 5.10 -5.25
CA THR A 31 -17.36 5.56 -6.44
C THR A 31 -15.86 5.63 -6.17
N LEU A 32 -15.45 6.18 -5.03
CA LEU A 32 -14.03 6.23 -4.63
C LEU A 32 -13.44 4.83 -4.43
N MET A 33 -14.20 3.91 -3.84
CA MET A 33 -13.76 2.51 -3.69
C MET A 33 -13.56 1.81 -5.04
N ALA A 34 -14.46 2.03 -6.00
CA ALA A 34 -14.30 1.49 -7.35
C ALA A 34 -13.08 2.08 -8.07
N ALA A 35 -12.80 3.38 -7.88
CA ALA A 35 -11.59 3.99 -8.42
C ALA A 35 -10.30 3.42 -7.80
N LEU A 36 -10.32 3.13 -6.49
CA LEU A 36 -9.19 2.50 -5.79
C LEU A 36 -8.90 1.09 -6.32
N GLU A 37 -9.95 0.32 -6.61
CA GLU A 37 -9.83 -0.99 -7.26
C GLU A 37 -9.15 -0.85 -8.63
N LYS A 38 -9.51 0.15 -9.43
CA LYS A 38 -8.83 0.44 -10.71
C LYS A 38 -7.35 0.80 -10.54
N VAL A 39 -6.98 1.54 -9.51
CA VAL A 39 -5.55 1.81 -9.21
C VAL A 39 -4.81 0.50 -8.92
N SER A 40 -5.43 -0.42 -8.16
CA SER A 40 -4.82 -1.72 -7.87
C SER A 40 -4.65 -2.59 -9.12
N GLU A 41 -5.65 -2.60 -10.03
CA GLU A 41 -5.58 -3.30 -11.31
C GLU A 41 -4.47 -2.74 -12.20
N ILE A 42 -4.35 -1.41 -12.30
CA ILE A 42 -3.31 -0.76 -13.10
C ILE A 42 -1.92 -1.15 -12.60
N ARG A 43 -1.68 -1.12 -11.28
CA ARG A 43 -0.40 -1.53 -10.69
C ARG A 43 -0.04 -2.97 -11.01
N ALA A 44 -1.01 -3.88 -10.92
CA ALA A 44 -0.80 -5.28 -11.26
C ALA A 44 -0.43 -5.47 -12.75
N LEU A 45 -0.98 -4.64 -13.64
CA LEU A 45 -0.64 -4.64 -15.05
C LEU A 45 0.73 -4.01 -15.34
N GLU A 46 1.05 -2.88 -14.70
CA GLU A 46 2.36 -2.22 -14.80
C GLU A 46 3.48 -3.14 -14.34
N TYR A 47 3.26 -3.85 -13.22
CA TYR A 47 4.17 -4.89 -12.74
C TYR A 47 4.43 -5.95 -13.81
N LYS A 48 3.37 -6.57 -14.35
CA LYS A 48 3.50 -7.60 -15.40
C LYS A 48 4.23 -7.06 -16.62
N LEU A 49 3.89 -5.85 -17.06
CA LEU A 49 4.54 -5.22 -18.22
C LEU A 49 6.03 -4.99 -17.95
N ARG A 50 6.38 -4.50 -16.77
CA ARG A 50 7.77 -4.28 -16.35
C ARG A 50 8.58 -5.57 -16.41
N THR A 51 8.04 -6.66 -15.87
CA THR A 51 8.73 -7.97 -15.86
C THR A 51 8.95 -8.54 -17.26
N HIS A 52 8.06 -8.26 -18.22
CA HIS A 52 8.16 -8.80 -19.58
C HIS A 52 9.00 -7.94 -20.55
N VAL A 53 8.85 -6.62 -20.51
CA VAL A 53 9.42 -5.70 -21.52
C VAL A 53 9.97 -4.41 -20.93
N GLY A 54 9.88 -4.22 -19.61
CA GLY A 54 10.31 -3.00 -18.95
C GLY A 54 11.82 -2.91 -18.74
N PRO A 55 12.30 -1.70 -18.38
CA PRO A 55 13.70 -1.53 -17.97
C PRO A 55 13.97 -2.36 -16.71
N LYS A 56 15.10 -3.08 -16.72
CA LYS A 56 15.55 -3.92 -15.59
C LYS A 56 16.27 -3.13 -14.51
N SER A 57 16.77 -1.95 -14.85
CA SER A 57 17.50 -1.09 -13.93
C SER A 57 17.12 0.37 -14.13
N PHE A 58 17.19 1.14 -13.05
CA PHE A 58 16.96 2.57 -13.05
C PHE A 58 18.18 3.27 -12.48
N ARG A 59 18.55 4.42 -13.08
CA ARG A 59 19.48 5.33 -12.42
C ARG A 59 18.87 5.78 -11.10
N ARG A 60 19.67 5.87 -10.04
CA ARG A 60 19.23 6.22 -8.67
C ARG A 60 18.21 7.37 -8.59
N GLY A 61 18.42 8.47 -9.32
CA GLY A 61 17.49 9.60 -9.31
C GLY A 61 16.10 9.29 -9.91
N VAL A 62 16.06 8.46 -10.96
CA VAL A 62 14.82 7.98 -11.55
C VAL A 62 14.16 6.97 -10.62
N LEU A 63 14.94 6.04 -10.05
CA LEU A 63 14.46 5.05 -9.10
C LEU A 63 13.76 5.70 -7.90
N MET A 64 14.40 6.69 -7.28
CA MET A 64 13.80 7.42 -6.15
C MET A 64 12.48 8.10 -6.53
N SER A 65 12.37 8.63 -7.75
CA SER A 65 11.13 9.23 -8.24
C SER A 65 10.03 8.18 -8.40
N VAL A 66 10.35 7.01 -8.95
CA VAL A 66 9.43 5.88 -9.08
C VAL A 66 8.97 5.39 -7.71
N LEU A 67 9.89 5.20 -6.76
CA LEU A 67 9.55 4.79 -5.39
C LEU A 67 8.63 5.79 -4.69
N GLN A 68 8.87 7.09 -4.85
CA GLN A 68 7.99 8.12 -4.30
C GLN A 68 6.60 8.08 -4.92
N GLU A 69 6.50 7.87 -6.23
CA GLU A 69 5.21 7.77 -6.91
C GLU A 69 4.45 6.50 -6.52
N ASN A 70 5.17 5.38 -6.38
CA ASN A 70 4.66 4.13 -5.85
C ASN A 70 4.19 4.28 -4.39
N ALA A 71 4.82 5.11 -3.56
CA ALA A 71 4.33 5.35 -2.20
C ALA A 71 3.00 6.14 -2.20
N LYS A 72 2.84 7.13 -3.08
CA LYS A 72 1.63 7.97 -3.16
C LYS A 72 0.38 7.22 -3.60
N SER A 73 0.55 6.21 -4.44
CA SER A 73 -0.56 5.44 -5.01
C SER A 73 -0.88 4.16 -4.24
N ILE A 74 -0.30 3.96 -3.04
CA ILE A 74 -0.69 2.84 -2.15
C ILE A 74 -2.17 3.00 -1.78
N PRO A 75 -2.99 1.97 -1.97
CA PRO A 75 -4.42 2.09 -1.75
C PRO A 75 -4.76 2.29 -0.27
N LEU A 76 -5.69 3.20 0.01
CA LEU A 76 -6.16 3.46 1.35
C LEU A 76 -7.10 2.35 1.83
N TRP A 77 -6.86 1.79 3.01
CA TRP A 77 -7.82 0.89 3.64
C TRP A 77 -9.04 1.65 4.18
N ILE A 78 -10.25 1.17 3.85
CA ILE A 78 -11.53 1.75 4.27
C ILE A 78 -12.35 0.68 5.00
N GLY A 79 -12.22 0.61 6.32
CA GLY A 79 -12.99 -0.29 7.17
C GLY A 79 -14.42 0.18 7.47
N LYS A 80 -15.24 -0.72 8.01
CA LYS A 80 -16.55 -0.38 8.61
C LYS A 80 -16.40 -0.06 10.10
N PRO A 81 -17.39 0.61 10.71
CA PRO A 81 -17.40 0.82 12.15
C PRO A 81 -17.24 -0.50 12.91
N GLY A 82 -16.23 -0.56 13.80
CA GLY A 82 -15.92 -1.75 14.60
C GLY A 82 -14.99 -2.77 13.95
N GLU A 83 -14.57 -2.59 12.69
CA GLU A 83 -13.57 -3.44 12.04
C GLU A 83 -12.15 -2.96 12.38
N SER A 84 -11.25 -3.92 12.64
CA SER A 84 -9.82 -3.66 12.77
C SER A 84 -9.14 -3.64 11.40
N PRO A 85 -8.05 -2.88 11.23
CA PRO A 85 -7.25 -2.95 10.01
C PRO A 85 -6.74 -4.39 9.77
N PRO A 86 -6.72 -4.86 8.52
CA PRO A 86 -6.20 -6.18 8.19
C PRO A 86 -4.66 -6.22 8.33
N ALA A 87 -4.08 -7.42 8.27
CA ALA A 87 -2.64 -7.59 8.21
C ALA A 87 -2.03 -6.76 7.06
N LEU A 88 -0.82 -6.24 7.26
CA LEU A 88 -0.10 -5.38 6.31
C LEU A 88 -0.74 -4.01 6.04
N CYS A 89 -1.86 -3.68 6.69
CA CYS A 89 -2.42 -2.34 6.63
C CYS A 89 -1.68 -1.40 7.60
N GLY A 90 -0.87 -0.50 7.04
CA GLY A 90 -0.12 0.49 7.81
C GLY A 90 0.86 -0.17 8.77
N ALA A 91 0.72 0.10 10.06
CA ALA A 91 1.57 -0.50 11.10
C ALA A 91 1.12 -1.90 11.55
N THR A 92 0.03 -2.44 10.98
CA THR A 92 -0.47 -3.77 11.33
C THR A 92 0.45 -4.83 10.72
N GLY A 93 1.05 -5.65 11.58
CA GLY A 93 2.02 -6.67 11.15
C GLY A 93 1.43 -7.74 10.21
N PRO A 94 2.30 -8.52 9.55
CA PRO A 94 1.89 -9.67 8.75
C PRO A 94 1.23 -10.75 9.61
N SER A 95 0.31 -11.50 9.03
CA SER A 95 -0.15 -12.75 9.63
C SER A 95 0.81 -13.89 9.24
N ALA A 96 0.97 -14.90 10.09
CA ALA A 96 1.92 -16.00 9.87
C ALA A 96 1.66 -16.82 8.58
N ASN A 97 0.47 -16.69 7.97
CA ASN A 97 0.04 -17.51 6.83
C ASN A 97 0.01 -16.73 5.51
N ILE A 98 0.46 -15.48 5.47
CA ILE A 98 0.47 -14.67 4.25
C ILE A 98 1.93 -14.55 3.81
N PRO A 99 2.41 -15.46 2.93
CA PRO A 99 3.71 -15.26 2.28
C PRO A 99 3.64 -14.03 1.37
N ALA A 100 4.80 -13.40 1.17
CA ALA A 100 4.93 -12.33 0.18
C ALA A 100 4.92 -12.93 -1.23
N ASP A 101 4.19 -12.28 -2.14
CA ASP A 101 4.08 -12.73 -3.52
C ASP A 101 5.23 -12.15 -4.37
N PRO A 102 5.58 -12.79 -5.50
CA PRO A 102 6.51 -12.21 -6.46
C PRO A 102 6.09 -10.80 -6.89
N GLY A 103 7.01 -9.84 -6.76
CA GLY A 103 6.78 -8.42 -7.00
C GLY A 103 6.48 -7.57 -5.77
N ASP A 104 6.23 -8.19 -4.62
CA ASP A 104 6.09 -7.47 -3.37
C ASP A 104 7.41 -6.83 -2.96
N HIS A 105 7.33 -5.61 -2.44
CA HIS A 105 8.49 -4.89 -1.92
C HIS A 105 8.63 -5.18 -0.43
N VAL A 106 9.82 -5.61 -0.01
CA VAL A 106 10.12 -6.05 1.35
C VAL A 106 11.38 -5.36 1.88
N ALA A 107 11.46 -5.23 3.20
CA ALA A 107 12.71 -4.94 3.87
C ALA A 107 13.44 -6.28 4.08
N ALA A 108 14.53 -6.50 3.35
CA ALA A 108 15.34 -7.71 3.47
C ALA A 108 16.58 -7.44 4.32
N LEU A 109 16.77 -8.21 5.39
CA LEU A 109 17.98 -8.14 6.21
C LEU A 109 19.10 -8.91 5.53
N VAL A 110 20.16 -8.21 5.11
CA VAL A 110 21.34 -8.82 4.49
C VAL A 110 22.41 -9.00 5.58
N PRO A 111 22.82 -10.23 5.91
CA PRO A 111 23.87 -10.46 6.89
C PRO A 111 25.22 -9.92 6.39
N GLU A 112 25.88 -9.09 7.18
CA GLU A 112 27.29 -8.74 6.92
C GLU A 112 28.19 -9.94 7.26
N PRO A 113 29.22 -10.23 6.44
CA PRO A 113 30.06 -11.42 6.61
C PRO A 113 30.86 -11.46 7.92
N ASP A 114 31.09 -10.32 8.58
CA ASP A 114 31.97 -10.20 9.76
C ASP A 114 31.24 -9.83 11.07
N VAL A 115 29.91 -9.70 11.05
CA VAL A 115 29.12 -9.36 12.25
C VAL A 115 28.17 -10.52 12.53
N ALA A 116 28.35 -11.19 13.67
CA ALA A 116 27.47 -12.29 14.07
C ALA A 116 26.00 -11.85 13.95
N ALA A 117 25.19 -12.63 13.23
CA ALA A 117 23.80 -12.36 12.83
C ALA A 117 22.82 -11.97 13.97
N ALA A 118 23.29 -11.95 15.22
CA ALA A 118 22.52 -11.69 16.43
C ALA A 118 22.50 -10.20 16.86
N ALA A 119 23.26 -9.31 16.22
CA ALA A 119 23.39 -7.91 16.67
C ALA A 119 23.24 -6.85 15.57
N CYS A 120 22.60 -7.17 14.44
CA CYS A 120 22.23 -6.15 13.47
C CYS A 120 21.02 -5.38 14.00
N ASN A 121 21.22 -4.13 14.43
CA ASN A 121 20.12 -3.19 14.58
C ASN A 121 19.38 -3.15 13.24
N LEU A 122 18.07 -3.41 13.24
CA LEU A 122 17.21 -3.46 12.03
C LEU A 122 17.34 -2.23 11.11
N SER A 123 17.96 -1.15 11.58
CA SER A 123 18.16 0.10 10.85
C SER A 123 19.38 0.13 9.92
N GLU A 124 20.38 -0.75 10.09
CA GLU A 124 21.68 -0.60 9.39
C GLU A 124 22.00 -1.72 8.38
N GLY A 125 21.23 -2.82 8.38
CA GLY A 125 21.47 -3.96 7.46
C GLY A 125 20.29 -4.32 6.54
N CYS A 126 19.22 -3.54 6.55
CA CYS A 126 18.05 -3.80 5.71
C CYS A 126 18.15 -3.07 4.39
N ILE A 127 17.89 -3.78 3.30
CA ILE A 127 17.72 -3.20 1.96
C ILE A 127 16.24 -3.23 1.56
N LEU A 128 15.86 -2.35 0.64
CA LEU A 128 14.59 -2.47 -0.06
C LEU A 128 14.77 -3.48 -1.19
N ALA A 129 14.06 -4.59 -1.13
CA ALA A 129 14.16 -5.65 -2.12
C ALA A 129 12.79 -6.00 -2.70
N GLU A 130 12.78 -6.57 -3.90
CA GLU A 130 11.60 -7.12 -4.56
C GLU A 130 11.63 -8.65 -4.47
N VAL A 131 10.51 -9.27 -4.11
CA VAL A 131 10.40 -10.73 -4.05
C VAL A 131 10.40 -11.31 -5.47
N VAL A 132 11.28 -12.26 -5.73
CA VAL A 132 11.36 -13.01 -7.00
C VAL A 132 10.60 -14.33 -6.86
N SER A 133 10.88 -15.07 -5.80
CA SER A 133 10.27 -16.37 -5.55
C SER A 133 10.29 -16.72 -4.06
N TYR A 134 9.38 -17.62 -3.66
CA TYR A 134 9.36 -18.21 -2.33
C TYR A 134 9.38 -19.73 -2.43
N ASN A 135 10.33 -20.36 -1.75
CA ASN A 135 10.41 -21.81 -1.63
C ASN A 135 9.77 -22.26 -0.31
N PRO A 136 8.56 -22.88 -0.33
CA PRO A 136 7.86 -23.28 0.89
C PRO A 136 8.54 -24.45 1.62
N ASP A 137 9.30 -25.31 0.92
CA ASP A 137 9.96 -26.46 1.55
C ASP A 137 11.15 -26.05 2.42
N LYS A 138 11.82 -24.95 2.03
CA LYS A 138 13.00 -24.43 2.71
C LYS A 138 12.70 -23.17 3.54
N GLU A 139 11.52 -22.60 3.37
CA GLU A 139 11.12 -21.30 3.90
C GLU A 139 12.10 -20.17 3.50
N ILE A 140 12.60 -20.23 2.26
CA ILE A 140 13.58 -19.27 1.73
C ILE A 140 12.91 -18.39 0.68
N TYR A 141 13.10 -17.08 0.83
CA TYR A 141 12.78 -16.10 -0.22
C TYR A 141 14.01 -15.84 -1.09
N GLU A 142 13.78 -15.77 -2.39
CA GLU A 142 14.69 -15.16 -3.34
C GLU A 142 14.22 -13.73 -3.58
N VAL A 143 15.11 -12.76 -3.35
CA VAL A 143 14.80 -11.34 -3.47
C VAL A 143 15.88 -10.63 -4.29
N GLU A 144 15.48 -9.61 -5.04
CA GLU A 144 16.36 -8.77 -5.84
C GLU A 144 16.44 -7.37 -5.21
N ASP A 145 17.66 -6.85 -5.06
CA ASP A 145 17.87 -5.50 -4.55
C ASP A 145 17.35 -4.47 -5.56
N VAL A 146 16.46 -3.58 -5.10
CA VAL A 146 15.81 -2.58 -5.94
C VAL A 146 16.79 -1.51 -6.42
N ASP A 147 17.92 -1.31 -5.73
CA ASP A 147 18.94 -0.32 -6.09
C ASP A 147 20.19 -0.87 -6.79
N ALA A 148 20.24 -2.19 -7.03
CA ALA A 148 21.38 -2.83 -7.67
C ALA A 148 21.66 -2.24 -9.07
N GLU A 149 22.85 -1.65 -9.23
CA GLU A 149 23.31 -1.19 -10.54
C GLU A 149 23.78 -2.38 -11.39
N GLU A 150 23.37 -2.41 -12.67
CA GLU A 150 23.80 -3.45 -13.63
C GLU A 150 25.35 -3.55 -13.67
N GLY A 151 25.89 -4.69 -13.26
CA GLY A 151 27.32 -5.00 -13.33
C GLY A 151 28.03 -5.27 -12.01
N LYS A 152 27.33 -5.25 -10.86
CA LYS A 152 27.82 -5.83 -9.59
C LYS A 152 27.11 -7.16 -9.32
N MET A 153 27.49 -8.19 -10.05
CA MET A 153 27.40 -9.59 -9.58
C MET A 153 28.78 -10.03 -9.13
#